data_AF-A0A179I916-F1
#
_entry.id   AF-A0A179I916-F1
#
_cell.length_a   1.000
_cell.length_b   1.000
_cell.length_c   1.000
_cell.angle_alpha   90.00
_cell.angle_beta   90.00
_cell.angle_gamma   90.00
#
_symmetry.space_group_name_H-M   'P 1'
#
loop_
_entity.id
_entity.type
_entity.pdbx_description
1 polymer ?
#
loop_
_entity_poly.entity_id
_entity_poly.type
_entity_poly.pdbx_seq_one_letter_code
_entity_poly.pdbx_strand_id
1 'polypeptide(L)'
;MSFVGLQERLTALQASTAQLQELVDRLAHLKFQPGAVPLGTDEEDSVSGELSAEIAQILKANSEDQELLLEEANYLRPQGHEKERLVDGVVRVGSGLAKADTAWRSERRDYKRKRAW
;
A
#
# COMPACT_ATOMS: atom_id res chain seq x y z
N MET A 1 -6.13 -7.43 24.05
CA MET A 1 -5.10 -7.77 23.06
C MET A 1 -3.82 -8.17 23.78
N SER A 2 -3.13 -9.22 23.33
CA SER A 2 -1.83 -9.65 23.86
C SER A 2 -0.69 -9.09 22.98
N PHE A 3 0.51 -8.98 23.54
CA PHE A 3 1.70 -8.53 22.79
C PHE A 3 2.00 -9.40 21.56
N VAL A 4 1.90 -10.73 21.72
CA VAL A 4 2.12 -11.70 20.63
C VAL A 4 1.16 -11.48 19.47
N GLY A 5 -0.14 -11.26 19.75
CA GLY A 5 -1.12 -11.02 18.69
C GLY A 5 -0.88 -9.72 17.93
N LEU A 6 -0.37 -8.67 18.59
CA LEU A 6 0.01 -7.43 17.93
C LEU A 6 1.24 -7.60 17.05
N GLN A 7 2.18 -8.44 17.46
CA GLN A 7 3.38 -8.73 16.68
C GLN A 7 3.09 -9.60 15.45
N GLU A 8 2.15 -10.54 15.56
CA GLU A 8 1.62 -11.29 14.42
C GLU A 8 0.91 -10.36 13.41
N ARG A 9 0.06 -9.45 13.89
CA ARG A 9 -0.59 -8.43 13.03
C ARG A 9 0.43 -7.53 12.35
N LEU A 10 1.45 -7.05 13.08
CA LEU A 10 2.54 -6.27 12.49
C LEU A 10 3.23 -7.04 11.35
N THR A 11 3.49 -8.33 11.55
CA THR A 11 4.13 -9.19 10.54
C THR A 11 3.25 -9.36 9.31
N ALA A 12 1.95 -9.59 9.50
CA ALA A 12 0.99 -9.67 8.41
C ALA A 12 0.89 -8.35 7.63
N LEU A 13 0.87 -7.22 8.33
CA LEU A 13 0.82 -5.89 7.73
C LEU A 13 2.10 -5.56 6.95
N GLN A 14 3.26 -5.97 7.45
CA GLN A 14 4.53 -5.87 6.73
C GLN A 14 4.52 -6.68 5.43
N ALA A 15 4.00 -7.91 5.46
CA ALA A 15 3.86 -8.75 4.27
C ALA A 15 2.89 -8.13 3.24
N SER A 16 1.76 -7.62 3.68
CA SER A 16 0.80 -6.89 2.83
C SER A 16 1.44 -5.63 2.21
N THR A 17 2.25 -4.91 2.98
CA THR A 17 2.96 -3.72 2.48
C THR A 17 4.02 -4.08 1.43
N ALA A 18 4.67 -5.24 1.55
CA ALA A 18 5.59 -5.74 0.52
C ALA A 18 4.84 -6.12 -0.77
N GLN A 19 3.71 -6.82 -0.66
CA GLN A 19 2.85 -7.12 -1.82
C GLN A 19 2.36 -5.83 -2.51
N LEU A 20 2.01 -4.81 -1.74
CA LEU A 20 1.61 -3.51 -2.28
C LEU A 20 2.72 -2.88 -3.13
N GLN A 21 3.98 -2.98 -2.71
CA GLN A 21 5.12 -2.48 -3.51
C GLN A 21 5.23 -3.21 -4.84
N GLU A 22 5.06 -4.54 -4.85
CA GLU A 22 5.07 -5.32 -6.09
C GLU A 22 3.93 -4.91 -7.04
N LEU A 23 2.74 -4.60 -6.51
CA LEU A 23 1.63 -4.10 -7.32
C LEU A 23 1.93 -2.72 -7.91
N VAL A 24 2.51 -1.81 -7.14
CA VAL A 24 2.93 -0.48 -7.62
C VAL A 24 4.01 -0.62 -8.71
N ASP A 25 4.99 -1.49 -8.52
CA ASP A 25 6.01 -1.78 -9.54
C ASP A 25 5.39 -2.40 -10.80
N ARG A 26 4.40 -3.28 -10.65
CA ARG A 26 3.67 -3.85 -11.79
C ARG A 26 2.91 -2.78 -12.58
N LEU A 27 2.32 -1.79 -11.91
CA LEU A 27 1.70 -0.64 -12.56
C LEU A 27 2.74 0.18 -13.35
N ALA A 28 3.92 0.43 -12.74
CA ALA A 28 4.99 1.20 -13.36
C ALA A 28 5.53 0.54 -14.65
N HIS A 29 5.61 -0.79 -14.66
CA HIS A 29 6.12 -1.58 -15.79
C HIS A 29 5.03 -2.00 -16.79
N LEU A 30 3.78 -1.57 -16.59
CA LEU A 30 2.69 -1.89 -17.50
C LEU A 30 2.92 -1.18 -18.84
N LYS A 31 3.39 -1.93 -19.84
CA LYS A 31 3.67 -1.42 -21.19
C LYS A 31 2.38 -1.35 -22.00
N PHE A 32 2.10 -0.18 -22.57
CA PHE A 32 1.11 -0.06 -23.64
C PHE A 32 1.66 -0.71 -24.91
N GLN A 33 0.88 -1.58 -25.55
CA GLN A 33 1.22 -2.02 -26.89
C GLN A 33 1.02 -0.83 -27.85
N PRO A 34 2.07 -0.38 -28.57
CA PRO A 34 1.95 0.73 -29.50
C PRO A 34 0.98 0.36 -30.62
N GLY A 35 -0.16 1.05 -30.68
CA GLY A 35 -1.23 0.82 -31.68
C GLY A 35 -2.56 0.33 -31.12
N ALA A 36 -2.63 -0.07 -29.84
CA ALA A 36 -3.91 -0.34 -29.18
C ALA A 36 -4.48 0.98 -28.65
N VAL A 37 -5.12 1.76 -29.51
CA VAL A 37 -6.07 2.79 -29.06
C VAL A 37 -7.24 2.05 -28.43
N PRO A 38 -7.45 2.11 -27.10
CA PRO A 38 -8.60 1.44 -26.51
C PRO A 38 -9.83 2.21 -26.96
N LEU A 39 -10.65 1.57 -27.80
CA LEU A 39 -12.03 1.97 -28.09
C LEU A 39 -12.84 1.74 -26.80
N GLY A 40 -12.64 2.62 -25.83
CA GLY A 40 -13.20 2.50 -24.49
C GLY A 40 -12.66 3.63 -23.64
N THR A 41 -13.45 4.69 -23.51
CA THR A 41 -13.19 5.82 -22.61
C THR A 41 -13.26 5.45 -21.14
N ASP A 42 -13.55 4.18 -20.81
CA ASP A 42 -13.67 3.73 -19.45
C ASP A 42 -12.30 3.35 -18.86
N GLU A 43 -11.79 4.22 -17.99
CA GLU A 43 -10.65 3.90 -17.13
C GLU A 43 -10.98 2.72 -16.19
N GLU A 44 -12.26 2.46 -15.90
CA GLU A 44 -12.69 1.44 -14.94
C GLU A 44 -12.56 0.00 -15.48
N ASP A 45 -12.71 -0.22 -16.79
CA ASP A 45 -12.59 -1.55 -17.44
C ASP A 45 -11.17 -1.87 -17.93
N SER A 46 -10.20 -0.98 -17.69
CA SER A 46 -8.81 -1.21 -18.08
C SER A 46 -8.06 -1.97 -16.99
N VAL A 47 -7.15 -2.89 -17.37
CA VAL A 47 -6.25 -3.61 -16.44
C VAL A 47 -5.51 -2.66 -15.48
N SER A 48 -5.16 -1.45 -15.94
CA SER A 48 -4.56 -0.42 -15.09
C SER A 48 -5.53 0.23 -14.10
N GLY A 49 -6.81 0.33 -14.46
CA GLY A 49 -7.88 0.85 -13.61
C GLY A 49 -8.20 -0.11 -12.48
N GLU A 50 -8.40 -1.38 -12.81
CA GLU A 50 -8.57 -2.47 -11.84
C GLU A 50 -7.37 -2.53 -10.88
N LEU A 51 -6.15 -2.55 -11.40
CA LEU A 51 -4.94 -2.62 -10.59
C LEU A 51 -4.74 -1.34 -9.74
N SER A 52 -5.16 -0.18 -10.24
CA SER A 52 -5.17 1.06 -9.44
C SER A 52 -6.22 1.05 -8.34
N ALA A 53 -7.40 0.48 -8.60
CA ALA A 53 -8.46 0.35 -7.62
C ALA A 53 -8.06 -0.64 -6.52
N GLU A 54 -7.44 -1.76 -6.89
CA GLU A 54 -6.87 -2.74 -5.96
C GLU A 54 -5.78 -2.10 -5.08
N ILE A 55 -4.80 -1.40 -5.67
CA ILE A 55 -3.77 -0.67 -4.92
C ILE A 55 -4.39 0.34 -3.95
N ALA A 56 -5.40 1.11 -4.39
CA ALA A 56 -6.06 2.09 -3.54
C ALA A 56 -6.82 1.45 -2.37
N GLN A 57 -7.47 0.31 -2.61
CA GLN A 57 -8.16 -0.46 -1.56
C GLN A 57 -7.18 -1.02 -0.54
N ILE A 58 -6.08 -1.63 -0.98
CA ILE A 58 -5.04 -2.17 -0.09
C ILE A 58 -4.36 -1.05 0.70
N LEU A 59 -4.06 0.09 0.06
CA LEU A 59 -3.50 1.27 0.75
C LEU A 59 -4.39 1.73 1.89
N LYS A 60 -5.69 1.87 1.62
CA LYS A 60 -6.66 2.30 2.63
C LYS A 60 -6.80 1.28 3.76
N ALA A 61 -6.97 0.00 3.43
CA ALA A 61 -7.10 -1.05 4.42
C ALA A 61 -5.85 -1.17 5.31
N ASN A 62 -4.66 -1.14 4.71
CA ASN A 62 -3.39 -1.20 5.43
C ASN A 62 -3.15 0.07 6.26
N SER A 63 -3.56 1.26 5.81
CA SER A 63 -3.41 2.48 6.62
C SER A 63 -4.32 2.46 7.85
N GLU A 64 -5.58 2.05 7.67
CA GLU A 64 -6.53 1.90 8.78
C GLU A 64 -6.03 0.84 9.78
N ASP A 65 -5.53 -0.31 9.31
CA ASP A 65 -4.96 -1.34 10.18
C ASP A 65 -3.68 -0.87 10.89
N GLN A 66 -2.83 -0.09 10.21
CA GLN A 66 -1.63 0.51 10.81
C GLN A 66 -1.98 1.50 11.93
N GLU A 67 -2.99 2.34 11.73
CA GLU A 67 -3.47 3.29 12.73
C GLU A 67 -4.03 2.56 13.95
N LEU A 68 -4.92 1.58 13.73
CA LEU A 68 -5.46 0.74 14.80
C LEU A 68 -4.37 0.00 15.56
N LEU A 69 -3.40 -0.60 14.87
CA LEU A 69 -2.29 -1.31 15.48
C LEU A 69 -1.40 -0.39 16.30
N LEU A 70 -1.20 0.86 15.86
CA LEU A 70 -0.46 1.88 16.60
C LEU A 70 -1.18 2.27 17.88
N GLU A 71 -2.49 2.49 17.81
CA GLU A 71 -3.33 2.77 18.99
C GLU A 71 -3.27 1.60 19.98
N GLU A 72 -3.54 0.38 19.52
CA GLU A 72 -3.51 -0.83 20.35
C GLU A 72 -2.13 -1.04 21.01
N ALA A 73 -1.04 -0.82 20.26
CA ALA A 73 0.32 -0.88 20.79
C ALA A 73 0.56 0.20 21.86
N ASN A 74 0.05 1.42 21.66
CA ASN A 74 0.16 2.51 22.62
C ASN A 74 -0.63 2.24 23.91
N TYR A 75 -1.79 1.58 23.82
CA TYR A 75 -2.62 1.18 24.96
C TYR A 75 -2.01 0.05 25.81
N LEU A 76 -1.05 -0.71 25.28
CA LEU A 76 -0.31 -1.68 26.10
C LEU A 76 0.38 -0.96 27.27
N ARG A 77 0.33 -1.56 28.47
CA ARG A 77 1.12 -1.08 29.60
C ARG A 77 2.60 -1.00 29.21
N PRO A 78 3.38 -0.06 29.77
CA PRO A 78 4.81 0.03 29.48
C PRO A 78 5.49 -1.33 29.79
N GLN A 79 5.85 -2.06 28.75
CA GLN A 79 6.49 -3.39 28.77
C GLN A 79 7.96 -3.29 28.32
N GLY A 80 8.65 -2.19 28.68
CA GLY A 80 10.05 -1.97 28.31
C GLY A 80 10.30 -1.88 26.80
N HIS A 81 11.53 -2.18 26.38
CA HIS A 81 12.01 -2.04 24.99
C HIS A 81 11.25 -2.87 23.94
N GLU A 82 10.46 -3.85 24.35
CA GLU A 82 9.65 -4.66 23.42
C GLU A 82 8.49 -3.85 22.83
N LYS A 83 7.83 -3.04 23.67
CA LYS A 83 6.78 -2.11 23.21
C LYS A 83 7.35 -1.05 22.27
N GLU A 84 8.49 -0.47 22.63
CA GLU A 84 9.17 0.53 21.79
C GLU A 84 9.47 -0.04 20.40
N ARG A 85 10.01 -1.25 20.34
CA ARG A 85 10.29 -1.94 19.08
C ARG A 85 9.03 -2.24 18.27
N LEU A 86 7.93 -2.61 18.92
CA LEU A 86 6.64 -2.82 18.26
C LEU A 86 6.15 -1.51 17.63
N VAL A 87 6.12 -0.42 18.41
CA VAL A 87 5.69 0.91 17.94
C VAL A 87 6.57 1.40 16.79
N ASP A 88 7.88 1.30 16.93
CA ASP A 88 8.83 1.63 15.85
C ASP A 88 8.56 0.81 14.58
N GLY A 89 8.24 -0.48 14.74
CA GLY A 89 7.84 -1.34 13.63
C GLY A 89 6.59 -0.87 12.91
N VAL A 90 5.55 -0.49 13.67
CA VAL A 90 4.30 0.04 13.13
C VAL A 90 4.53 1.37 12.40
N VAL A 91 5.34 2.28 12.97
CA VAL A 91 5.69 3.57 12.35
C VAL A 91 6.48 3.38 11.05
N ARG A 92 7.39 2.41 11.00
CA ARG A 92 8.13 2.06 9.76
C ARG A 92 7.19 1.57 8.67
N VAL A 93 6.19 0.76 9.01
CA VAL A 93 5.17 0.32 8.07
C VAL A 93 4.36 1.50 7.55
N GLY A 94 3.90 2.41 8.42
CA GLY A 94 3.21 3.64 8.00
C GLY A 94 4.05 4.49 7.05
N SER A 95 5.35 4.62 7.32
CA SER A 95 6.29 5.29 6.41
C SER A 95 6.43 4.57 5.06
N GLY A 96 6.36 3.24 5.05
CA GLY A 96 6.35 2.42 3.83
C GLY A 96 5.10 2.63 2.99
N LEU A 97 3.93 2.65 3.63
CA LEU A 97 2.64 2.90 2.97
C LEU A 97 2.58 4.30 2.35
N ALA A 98 3.07 5.33 3.05
CA ALA A 98 3.15 6.69 2.50
C ALA A 98 4.07 6.78 1.27
N LYS A 99 5.18 6.04 1.26
CA LYS A 99 6.06 5.94 0.08
C LYS A 99 5.37 5.22 -1.07
N ALA A 100 4.66 4.13 -0.80
CA ALA A 100 3.90 3.41 -1.82
C ALA A 100 2.79 4.29 -2.43
N ASP A 101 2.06 5.05 -1.62
CA ASP A 101 1.02 5.98 -2.10
C ASP A 101 1.60 7.10 -2.99
N THR A 102 2.71 7.70 -2.58
CA THR A 102 3.37 8.74 -3.40
C THR A 102 3.90 8.17 -4.72
N ALA A 103 4.51 6.99 -4.70
CA ALA A 103 4.97 6.28 -5.90
C ALA A 103 3.81 5.91 -6.84
N TRP A 104 2.73 5.37 -6.29
CA TRP A 104 1.52 5.05 -7.05
C TRP A 104 0.93 6.30 -7.73
N ARG A 105 0.85 7.43 -7.01
CA ARG A 105 0.34 8.69 -7.58
C ARG A 105 1.25 9.27 -8.67
N SER A 106 2.58 9.09 -8.59
CA SER A 106 3.46 9.48 -9.69
C SER A 106 3.27 8.56 -10.89
N GLU A 107 3.26 7.24 -10.69
CA GLU A 107 3.14 6.27 -11.77
C GLU A 107 1.79 6.38 -12.49
N ARG A 108 0.71 6.60 -11.74
CA ARG A 108 -0.62 6.82 -12.32
C ARG A 108 -0.67 8.09 -13.19
N ARG A 109 0.04 9.15 -12.82
CA ARG A 109 0.15 10.37 -13.64
C ARG A 109 0.97 10.13 -14.90
N ASP A 110 2.07 9.40 -14.79
CA ASP A 110 2.92 9.07 -15.93
C ASP A 110 2.23 8.10 -16.89
N TYR A 111 1.47 7.15 -16.38
CA TYR A 111 0.58 6.28 -17.15
C TYR A 111 -0.45 7.10 -17.95
N LYS A 112 -1.16 8.03 -17.29
CA LYS A 112 -2.11 8.94 -17.97
C LYS A 112 -1.43 9.81 -19.02
N ARG A 113 -0.20 10.26 -18.77
CA ARG A 113 0.60 11.03 -19.73
C ARG A 113 0.98 10.19 -20.95
N LYS A 114 1.48 8.97 -20.76
CA LYS A 114 1.88 8.06 -21.84
C LYS A 114 0.70 7.63 -22.72
N ARG A 115 -0.51 7.54 -22.17
CA ARG A 115 -1.75 7.24 -22.91
C ARG A 115 -2.24 8.39 -23.80
N ALA A 116 -1.90 9.63 -23.46
CA ALA A 116 -2.39 10.83 -24.16
C ALA A 116 -1.56 11.21 -25.40
N TRP A 117 -0.48 10.47 -25.70
CA TRP A 117 0.39 10.61 -26.87
C TRP A 117 0.24 9.39 -27.77
#